data_AF-A0A5F1YKI6-F1
#
_entry.id   AF-A0A5F1YKI6-F1
#
_cell.length_a   1.000
_cell.length_b   1.000
_cell.length_c   1.000
_cell.angle_alpha   90.00
_cell.angle_beta   90.00
_cell.angle_gamma   90.00
#
_symmetry.space_group_name_H-M   'P 1'
#
loop_
_entity.id
_entity.type
_entity.pdbx_description
1 polymer ?
#
loop_
_entity_poly.entity_id
_entity_poly.type
_entity_poly.pdbx_seq_one_letter_code
_entity_poly.pdbx_strand_id
1 'polypeptide(L)'
;MSLLSSQSVCNWSKEFSVETWERIEFAQSKKGFKIFETTITQDMLYNLAKLNLKGIKLFEAKNEKTNGNDLELFLRYAEKKYVRFCIQAKISYSNEEYRAIHHPLKNNTFQIQNLINYGSRKNSIPLYFFYSYTKAYQSIAYDQRGNKYGEFGISVTRADQIWLSFCNLPGYKFKSIPKVINIIDKHGITLHEFLCKRKIPIWAFLAFDNSDPDYRRRFLYRYFYDENELPEIDYWRQIDLADFSNFKSGRERSSELNRNQYEFNPCFRLIVDPE
;
A
#
# COMPACT_ATOMS: atom_id res chain seq x y z
N MET A 1 1.89 -31.70 -12.72
CA MET A 1 1.67 -30.32 -12.22
C MET A 1 0.20 -29.95 -12.39
N SER A 2 -0.66 -30.33 -11.44
CA SER A 2 -2.08 -29.94 -11.39
C SER A 2 -2.55 -29.83 -9.95
N LEU A 3 -2.18 -28.75 -9.27
CA LEU A 3 -2.55 -28.46 -7.86
C LEU A 3 -3.12 -27.03 -7.70
N LEU A 4 -3.61 -26.40 -8.78
CA LEU A 4 -4.21 -25.06 -8.74
C LEU A 4 -5.75 -25.10 -8.62
N SER A 5 -6.31 -26.12 -7.97
CA SER A 5 -7.73 -26.13 -7.62
C SER A 5 -7.92 -25.44 -6.27
N SER A 6 -8.47 -24.22 -6.28
CA SER A 6 -8.99 -23.44 -5.14
C SER A 6 -7.99 -22.75 -4.19
N GLN A 7 -6.85 -22.25 -4.68
CA GLN A 7 -6.08 -21.29 -3.88
C GLN A 7 -6.89 -19.98 -3.77
N SER A 8 -7.49 -19.74 -2.60
CA SER A 8 -8.16 -18.47 -2.31
C SER A 8 -7.12 -17.34 -2.19
N VAL A 9 -7.53 -16.10 -2.46
CA VAL A 9 -6.70 -14.90 -2.19
C VAL A 9 -6.16 -14.91 -0.77
N CYS A 10 -6.93 -15.48 0.17
CA CYS A 10 -6.56 -15.59 1.57
C CYS A 10 -5.38 -16.52 1.80
N ASN A 11 -5.47 -17.76 1.32
CA ASN A 11 -4.37 -18.71 1.50
C ASN A 11 -3.12 -18.22 0.75
N TRP A 12 -3.30 -17.71 -0.47
CA TRP A 12 -2.23 -17.10 -1.24
C TRP A 12 -1.55 -15.95 -0.47
N SER A 13 -2.31 -15.04 0.14
CA SER A 13 -1.74 -13.89 0.83
C SER A 13 -0.91 -14.27 2.06
N LYS A 14 -1.29 -15.35 2.75
CA LYS A 14 -0.49 -15.91 3.86
C LYS A 14 0.81 -16.49 3.35
N GLU A 15 0.72 -17.37 2.35
CA GLU A 15 1.89 -18.04 1.75
C GLU A 15 2.87 -17.01 1.18
N PHE A 16 2.37 -16.02 0.44
CA PHE A 16 3.20 -14.96 -0.14
C PHE A 16 3.83 -14.07 0.93
N SER A 17 3.15 -13.85 2.06
CA SER A 17 3.76 -13.13 3.20
C SER A 17 4.89 -13.93 3.84
N VAL A 18 4.71 -15.24 4.05
CA VAL A 18 5.76 -16.13 4.57
C VAL A 18 6.95 -16.19 3.61
N GLU A 19 6.70 -16.35 2.31
CA GLU A 19 7.74 -16.36 1.29
C GLU A 19 8.50 -15.02 1.27
N THR A 20 7.80 -13.89 1.40
CA THR A 20 8.43 -12.56 1.47
C THR A 20 9.36 -12.46 2.68
N TRP A 21 8.92 -12.95 3.85
CA TRP A 21 9.75 -13.01 5.05
C TRP A 21 11.04 -13.81 4.82
N GLU A 22 10.92 -15.03 4.30
CA GLU A 22 12.04 -15.93 4.02
C GLU A 22 13.02 -15.36 2.99
N ARG A 23 12.51 -14.69 1.95
CA ARG A 23 13.33 -14.01 0.94
C ARG A 23 14.15 -12.87 1.55
N ILE A 24 13.55 -12.09 2.44
CA ILE A 24 14.24 -10.98 3.12
C ILE A 24 15.27 -11.53 4.11
N GLU A 25 14.92 -12.57 4.88
CA GLU A 25 15.84 -13.28 5.75
C GLU A 25 17.09 -13.74 4.98
N PHE A 26 16.86 -14.48 3.89
CA PHE A 26 17.92 -15.00 3.06
C PHE A 26 18.79 -13.86 2.52
N ALA A 27 18.18 -12.79 2.00
CA ALA A 27 18.91 -11.66 1.46
C ALA A 27 19.78 -10.97 2.52
N GLN A 28 19.24 -10.74 3.72
CA GLN A 28 19.98 -10.13 4.83
C GLN A 28 21.10 -11.04 5.37
N SER A 29 20.99 -12.37 5.19
CA SER A 29 22.04 -13.32 5.59
C SER A 29 23.25 -13.35 4.65
N LYS A 30 23.12 -12.82 3.42
CA LYS A 30 24.16 -12.90 2.38
C LYS A 30 24.77 -11.52 2.10
N LYS A 31 26.06 -11.37 2.38
CA LYS A 31 26.80 -10.13 2.09
C LYS A 31 26.74 -9.82 0.59
N GLY A 32 26.29 -8.62 0.24
CA GLY A 32 26.23 -8.13 -1.14
C GLY A 32 24.96 -8.52 -1.91
N PHE A 33 24.13 -9.41 -1.38
CA PHE A 33 22.83 -9.73 -1.96
C PHE A 33 21.77 -8.75 -1.44
N LYS A 34 20.89 -8.26 -2.32
CA LYS A 34 19.82 -7.33 -1.98
C LYS A 34 18.56 -7.70 -2.74
N ILE A 35 17.43 -7.68 -2.04
CA ILE A 35 16.11 -7.71 -2.64
C ILE A 35 15.51 -6.31 -2.58
N PHE A 36 14.79 -5.91 -3.62
CA PHE A 36 14.23 -4.57 -3.74
C PHE A 36 12.72 -4.59 -3.51
N GLU A 37 12.20 -3.49 -2.97
CA GLU A 37 10.75 -3.25 -2.78
C GLU A 37 9.96 -3.49 -4.07
N THR A 38 10.52 -3.03 -5.19
CA THR A 38 9.93 -3.09 -6.52
C THR A 38 9.75 -4.53 -6.98
N THR A 39 10.76 -5.38 -6.75
CA THR A 39 10.73 -6.81 -7.09
C THR A 39 9.64 -7.54 -6.31
N ILE A 40 9.57 -7.34 -4.99
CA ILE A 40 8.53 -7.99 -4.15
C ILE A 40 7.14 -7.54 -4.59
N THR A 41 6.96 -6.24 -4.90
CA THR A 41 5.68 -5.69 -5.36
C THR A 41 5.27 -6.31 -6.70
N GLN A 42 6.18 -6.37 -7.68
CA GLN A 42 5.90 -6.95 -8.99
C GLN A 42 5.60 -8.46 -8.89
N ASP A 43 6.35 -9.20 -8.08
CA ASP A 43 6.09 -10.63 -7.82
C ASP A 43 4.72 -10.85 -7.19
N MET A 44 4.31 -9.98 -6.26
CA MET A 44 2.98 -10.02 -5.64
C MET A 44 1.88 -9.88 -6.70
N LEU A 45 2.00 -8.87 -7.56
CA LEU A 45 1.02 -8.57 -8.60
C LEU A 45 0.96 -9.68 -9.66
N TYR A 46 2.13 -10.19 -10.07
CA TYR A 46 2.23 -11.32 -10.99
C TYR A 46 1.57 -12.58 -10.42
N ASN A 47 1.85 -12.92 -9.16
CA ASN A 47 1.26 -14.11 -8.54
C ASN A 47 -0.25 -13.96 -8.35
N LEU A 48 -0.75 -12.78 -7.98
CA LEU A 48 -2.19 -12.50 -7.92
C LEU A 48 -2.86 -12.66 -9.29
N ALA A 49 -2.26 -12.11 -10.34
CA ALA A 49 -2.78 -12.24 -11.70
C ALA A 49 -2.81 -13.72 -12.15
N LYS A 50 -1.82 -14.52 -11.75
CA LYS A 50 -1.76 -15.96 -12.04
C LYS A 50 -2.84 -16.79 -11.36
N LEU A 51 -3.45 -16.31 -10.26
CA LEU A 51 -4.58 -17.01 -9.65
C LEU A 51 -5.78 -17.07 -10.60
N ASN A 52 -5.84 -16.21 -11.63
CA ASN A 52 -6.89 -16.16 -12.65
C ASN A 52 -8.32 -16.16 -12.05
N LEU A 53 -8.48 -15.49 -10.91
CA LEU A 53 -9.76 -15.33 -10.25
C LEU A 53 -10.57 -14.25 -10.96
N LYS A 54 -11.87 -14.49 -11.20
CA LYS A 54 -12.76 -13.58 -11.95
C LYS A 54 -12.81 -12.15 -11.39
N GLY A 55 -12.51 -11.99 -10.11
CA GLY A 55 -12.51 -10.73 -9.41
C GLY A 55 -11.18 -9.97 -9.35
N ILE A 56 -10.10 -10.50 -9.94
CA ILE A 56 -8.79 -9.82 -9.94
C ILE A 56 -8.55 -9.16 -11.29
N LYS A 57 -8.35 -7.83 -11.29
CA LYS A 57 -7.94 -7.08 -12.48
C LYS A 57 -6.68 -6.27 -12.18
N LEU A 58 -5.66 -6.41 -13.03
CA LEU A 58 -4.39 -5.72 -12.92
C LEU A 58 -4.21 -4.75 -14.10
N PHE A 59 -3.78 -3.53 -13.79
CA PHE A 59 -3.47 -2.48 -14.76
C PHE A 59 -2.08 -1.92 -14.48
N GLU A 60 -1.36 -1.59 -15.54
CA GLU A 60 -0.04 -0.98 -15.50
C GLU A 60 -0.06 0.33 -16.30
N ALA A 61 0.56 1.37 -15.75
CA ALA A 61 0.65 2.68 -16.40
C ALA A 61 1.66 2.64 -17.56
N LYS A 62 1.35 3.30 -18.68
CA LYS A 62 2.20 3.29 -19.88
C LYS A 62 3.53 4.02 -19.73
N ASN A 63 3.66 4.96 -18.79
CA ASN A 63 4.81 5.86 -18.70
C ASN A 63 5.51 5.75 -17.34
N GLU A 64 6.40 4.77 -17.23
CA GLU A 64 7.11 4.41 -15.99
C GLU A 64 8.08 5.49 -15.49
N LYS A 65 8.65 6.31 -16.39
CA LYS A 65 9.76 7.23 -16.05
C LYS A 65 9.41 8.29 -15.00
N THR A 66 8.14 8.55 -14.75
CA THR A 66 7.63 9.50 -13.75
C THR A 66 6.95 8.85 -12.54
N ASN A 67 6.76 7.52 -12.55
CA ASN A 67 5.87 6.85 -11.61
C ASN A 67 6.70 5.97 -10.66
N GLY A 68 6.46 6.09 -9.35
CA GLY A 68 7.03 5.18 -8.36
C GLY A 68 6.44 3.78 -8.52
N ASN A 69 7.02 2.76 -7.86
CA ASN A 69 6.43 1.40 -7.79
C ASN A 69 5.23 1.33 -6.83
N ASP A 70 4.45 2.40 -6.87
CA ASP A 70 3.32 2.68 -6.05
C ASP A 70 2.09 1.96 -6.62
N LEU A 71 1.20 1.50 -5.74
CA LEU A 71 0.05 0.67 -6.07
C LEU A 71 -1.25 1.40 -5.72
N GLU A 72 -2.24 1.32 -6.59
CA GLU A 72 -3.63 1.55 -6.21
C GLU A 72 -4.39 0.25 -6.08
N LEU A 73 -5.13 0.10 -4.98
CA LEU A 73 -5.97 -1.07 -4.74
C LEU A 73 -7.42 -0.63 -4.58
N PHE A 74 -8.30 -1.25 -5.36
CA PHE A 74 -9.74 -1.18 -5.15
C PHE A 74 -10.18 -2.53 -4.58
N LEU A 75 -10.58 -2.53 -3.31
CA LEU A 75 -11.05 -3.74 -2.64
C LEU A 75 -12.57 -3.70 -2.54
N ARG A 76 -13.25 -4.76 -3.03
CA ARG A 76 -14.70 -4.88 -2.84
C ARG A 76 -15.01 -5.12 -1.36
N TYR A 77 -15.76 -4.21 -0.75
CA TYR A 77 -16.11 -4.27 0.67
C TYR A 77 -17.57 -4.64 0.89
N ALA A 78 -18.47 -4.23 -0.01
CA ALA A 78 -19.88 -4.62 -0.03
C ALA A 78 -20.32 -4.90 -1.47
N GLU A 79 -21.54 -5.39 -1.66
CA GLU A 79 -22.10 -5.59 -3.00
C GLU A 79 -21.98 -4.30 -3.83
N LYS A 80 -21.22 -4.36 -4.93
CA LYS A 80 -20.93 -3.25 -5.83
C LYS A 80 -20.27 -2.02 -5.19
N LYS A 81 -19.77 -2.14 -3.96
CA LYS A 81 -19.10 -1.04 -3.23
C LYS A 81 -17.64 -1.38 -2.99
N TYR A 82 -16.78 -0.50 -3.47
CA TYR A 82 -15.34 -0.63 -3.45
C TYR A 82 -14.70 0.45 -2.59
N VAL A 83 -13.55 0.14 -2.01
CA VAL A 83 -12.74 1.08 -1.25
C VAL A 83 -11.41 1.23 -1.97
N ARG A 84 -11.02 2.48 -2.22
CA ARG A 84 -9.76 2.81 -2.87
C ARG A 84 -8.66 3.03 -1.84
N PHE A 85 -7.53 2.39 -2.08
CA PHE A 85 -6.29 2.56 -1.33
C PHE A 85 -5.17 3.02 -2.27
N CYS A 86 -4.34 3.92 -1.80
CA CYS A 86 -3.08 4.28 -2.43
C CYS A 86 -1.98 3.75 -1.52
N ILE A 87 -1.12 2.90 -2.08
CA ILE A 87 -0.20 2.06 -1.33
C ILE A 87 1.20 2.38 -1.80
N GLN A 88 2.07 2.65 -0.84
CA GLN A 88 3.51 2.68 -1.07
C GLN A 88 4.15 1.47 -0.36
N ALA A 89 5.04 0.75 -1.04
CA ALA A 89 5.78 -0.33 -0.42
C ALA A 89 7.06 0.18 0.28
N LYS A 90 7.44 -0.43 1.40
CA LYS A 90 8.70 -0.18 2.11
C LYS A 90 9.30 -1.47 2.65
N ILE A 91 10.61 -1.67 2.48
CA ILE A 91 11.34 -2.86 2.96
C ILE A 91 12.19 -2.56 4.18
N SER A 92 12.26 -3.50 5.12
CA SER A 92 13.17 -3.44 6.27
C SER A 92 14.62 -3.73 5.87
N TYR A 93 15.55 -2.95 6.39
CA TYR A 93 16.99 -3.19 6.25
C TYR A 93 17.50 -4.23 7.26
N SER A 94 18.78 -4.60 7.18
CA SER A 94 19.41 -5.61 8.06
C SER A 94 19.42 -5.27 9.55
N ASN A 95 19.20 -4.00 9.90
CA ASN A 95 19.01 -3.54 11.27
C ASN A 95 17.53 -3.40 11.65
N GLU A 96 16.63 -4.00 10.87
CA GLU A 96 15.19 -4.06 11.09
C GLU A 96 14.50 -2.69 11.10
N GLU A 97 15.08 -1.71 10.41
CA GLU A 97 14.54 -0.36 10.26
C GLU A 97 13.98 -0.14 8.84
N TYR A 98 12.98 0.75 8.72
CA TYR A 98 12.47 1.22 7.43
C TYR A 98 13.02 2.60 7.08
N ARG A 99 14.33 2.70 6.85
CA ARG A 99 15.02 3.98 6.62
C ARG A 99 14.47 4.76 5.42
N ALA A 100 13.94 4.05 4.42
CA ALA A 100 13.39 4.65 3.21
C ALA A 100 12.07 5.43 3.43
N ILE A 101 11.46 5.36 4.62
CA ILE A 101 10.30 6.21 4.98
C ILE A 101 10.74 7.68 5.15
N HIS A 102 11.97 7.91 5.60
CA HIS A 102 12.48 9.26 5.91
C HIS A 102 13.02 10.00 4.69
N HIS A 103 12.78 9.50 3.47
CA HIS A 103 13.35 10.07 2.26
C HIS A 103 12.84 11.50 2.03
N PRO A 104 13.69 12.53 2.21
CA PRO A 104 13.29 13.90 1.93
C PRO A 104 13.21 14.12 0.42
N LEU A 105 12.33 15.02 0.00
CA LEU A 105 12.23 15.51 -1.36
C LEU A 105 12.86 16.90 -1.46
N LYS A 106 12.98 17.43 -2.68
CA LYS A 106 13.71 18.68 -2.98
C LYS A 106 13.23 19.94 -2.24
N ASN A 107 12.10 19.89 -1.51
CA ASN A 107 11.49 21.00 -0.79
C ASN A 107 11.27 20.76 0.72
N ASN A 108 12.08 19.91 1.36
CA ASN A 108 11.88 19.47 2.76
C ASN A 108 10.51 18.80 3.01
N THR A 109 9.82 18.39 1.95
CA THR A 109 8.64 17.53 2.05
C THR A 109 9.08 16.07 2.09
N PHE A 110 8.30 15.22 2.72
CA PHE A 110 8.57 13.79 2.81
C PHE A 110 7.64 13.00 1.91
N GLN A 111 8.10 11.85 1.38
CA GLN A 111 7.31 10.99 0.49
C GLN A 111 5.94 10.61 1.09
N ILE A 112 5.91 10.35 2.41
CA ILE A 112 4.69 10.05 3.16
C ILE A 112 3.63 11.15 3.09
N GLN A 113 4.04 12.43 3.05
CA GLN A 113 3.10 13.54 2.90
C GLN A 113 2.48 13.54 1.51
N ASN A 114 3.25 13.20 0.48
CA ASN A 114 2.71 13.12 -0.88
C ASN A 114 1.70 11.98 -1.02
N LEU A 115 1.97 10.84 -0.38
CA LEU A 115 1.03 9.72 -0.30
C LEU A 115 -0.26 10.14 0.42
N ILE A 116 -0.18 10.80 1.57
CA ILE A 116 -1.35 11.30 2.32
C ILE A 116 -2.14 12.33 1.50
N ASN A 117 -1.46 13.29 0.89
CA ASN A 117 -2.08 14.33 0.06
C ASN A 117 -2.74 13.75 -1.19
N TYR A 118 -2.15 12.72 -1.81
CA TYR A 118 -2.77 11.98 -2.90
C TYR A 118 -4.03 11.28 -2.43
N GLY A 119 -3.95 10.54 -1.31
CA GLY A 119 -5.09 9.89 -0.70
C GLY A 119 -6.26 10.85 -0.48
N SER A 120 -5.99 12.00 0.15
CA SER A 120 -7.00 13.04 0.38
C SER A 120 -7.63 13.57 -0.92
N ARG A 121 -6.84 13.89 -1.95
CA ARG A 121 -7.34 14.43 -3.22
C ARG A 121 -8.12 13.42 -4.05
N LYS A 122 -7.75 12.14 -3.96
CA LYS A 122 -8.33 11.06 -4.75
C LYS A 122 -9.38 10.26 -3.98
N ASN A 123 -9.81 10.71 -2.79
CA ASN A 123 -10.70 9.98 -1.90
C ASN A 123 -10.24 8.52 -1.68
N SER A 124 -8.94 8.37 -1.48
CA SER A 124 -8.24 7.10 -1.33
C SER A 124 -7.56 7.03 0.04
N ILE A 125 -7.54 5.86 0.65
CA ILE A 125 -6.90 5.67 1.97
C ILE A 125 -5.40 5.43 1.75
N PRO A 126 -4.51 6.28 2.30
CA PRO A 126 -3.07 6.16 2.12
C PRO A 126 -2.49 5.07 3.03
N LEU A 127 -1.83 4.09 2.44
CA LEU A 127 -1.29 2.91 3.12
C LEU A 127 0.20 2.69 2.82
N TYR A 128 0.86 2.03 3.77
CA TYR A 128 2.12 1.34 3.56
C TYR A 128 1.92 -0.17 3.51
N PHE A 129 2.59 -0.81 2.56
CA PHE A 129 2.93 -2.22 2.63
C PHE A 129 4.37 -2.34 3.13
N PHE A 130 4.54 -2.92 4.31
CA PHE A 130 5.84 -3.13 4.94
C PHE A 130 6.32 -4.55 4.72
N TYR A 131 7.34 -4.68 3.87
CA TYR A 131 8.06 -5.92 3.63
C TYR A 131 9.10 -6.14 4.73
N SER A 132 8.89 -7.18 5.53
CA SER A 132 9.46 -7.23 6.87
C SER A 132 10.18 -8.55 7.13
N TYR A 133 11.28 -8.44 7.85
CA TYR A 133 11.93 -9.56 8.53
C TYR A 133 12.46 -9.06 9.87
N THR A 134 12.27 -9.83 10.93
CA THR A 134 12.94 -9.56 12.22
C THR A 134 13.44 -10.86 12.83
N LYS A 135 14.64 -10.81 13.40
CA LYS A 135 15.24 -11.92 14.14
C LYS A 135 14.58 -12.14 15.50
N ALA A 136 13.82 -11.14 15.99
CA ALA A 136 13.12 -11.23 17.25
C ALA A 136 12.08 -12.36 17.28
N TYR A 137 11.61 -12.79 16.11
CA TYR A 137 10.60 -13.84 15.97
C TYR A 137 11.09 -14.97 15.08
N GLN A 138 11.11 -16.19 15.62
CA GLN A 138 11.32 -17.39 14.83
C GLN A 138 10.08 -17.68 13.98
N SER A 139 10.23 -18.32 12.81
CA SER A 139 9.15 -18.61 11.85
C SER A 139 7.98 -19.40 12.43
N ILE A 140 8.19 -20.12 13.53
CA ILE A 140 7.18 -20.91 14.25
C ILE A 140 6.51 -20.17 15.41
N ALA A 141 6.97 -18.95 15.76
CA ALA A 141 6.37 -18.17 16.83
C ALA A 141 5.07 -17.51 16.34
N TYR A 142 4.14 -17.26 17.27
CA TYR A 142 2.82 -16.69 16.99
C TYR A 142 2.62 -15.36 17.73
N ASP A 143 1.88 -14.44 17.13
CA ASP A 143 1.42 -13.21 17.79
C ASP A 143 0.24 -13.47 18.74
N GLN A 144 -0.20 -12.44 19.46
CA GLN A 144 -1.37 -12.54 20.37
C GLN A 144 -2.69 -12.87 19.66
N ARG A 145 -2.73 -12.73 18.32
CA ARG A 145 -3.90 -13.04 17.47
C ARG A 145 -3.83 -14.46 16.90
N GLY A 146 -2.76 -15.21 17.19
CA GLY A 146 -2.53 -16.56 16.67
C GLY A 146 -2.02 -16.61 15.23
N ASN A 147 -1.53 -15.49 14.68
CA ASN A 147 -0.86 -15.46 13.37
C ASN A 147 0.61 -15.87 13.54
N LYS A 148 1.15 -16.68 12.61
CA LYS A 148 2.60 -16.97 12.61
C LYS A 148 3.36 -15.68 12.31
N TYR A 149 4.50 -15.43 12.95
CA TYR A 149 5.27 -14.20 12.65
C TYR A 149 5.74 -14.11 11.20
N GLY A 150 5.96 -15.25 10.53
CA GLY A 150 6.20 -15.27 9.08
C GLY A 150 5.07 -14.65 8.26
N GLU A 151 3.82 -14.67 8.75
CA GLU A 151 2.68 -14.01 8.09
C GLU A 151 2.78 -12.46 8.14
N PHE A 152 3.70 -11.89 8.94
CA PHE A 152 4.03 -10.46 8.92
C PHE A 152 5.12 -10.09 7.92
N GLY A 153 5.58 -11.03 7.09
CA GLY A 153 6.45 -10.70 5.96
C GLY A 153 5.88 -9.58 5.08
N ILE A 154 4.56 -9.43 5.05
CA ILE A 154 3.89 -8.22 4.58
C ILE A 154 2.91 -7.72 5.64
N SER A 155 3.22 -6.56 6.22
CA SER A 155 2.35 -5.84 7.14
C SER A 155 1.70 -4.65 6.44
N VAL A 156 0.44 -4.36 6.75
CA VAL A 156 -0.32 -3.24 6.19
C VAL A 156 -0.62 -2.23 7.30
N THR A 157 -0.31 -0.96 7.05
CA THR A 157 -0.51 0.13 8.01
C THR A 157 -0.90 1.42 7.29
N ARG A 158 -1.67 2.31 7.93
CA ARG A 158 -1.98 3.61 7.34
C ARG A 158 -0.81 4.58 7.40
N ALA A 159 -0.61 5.34 6.33
CA ALA A 159 0.48 6.30 6.22
C ALA A 159 0.37 7.45 7.24
N ASP A 160 -0.84 7.94 7.52
CA ASP A 160 -1.06 9.01 8.49
C ASP A 160 -0.75 8.58 9.93
N GLN A 161 -0.97 7.30 10.27
CA GLN A 161 -0.55 6.76 11.57
C GLN A 161 0.98 6.72 11.71
N ILE A 162 1.68 6.30 10.66
CA ILE A 162 3.15 6.35 10.64
C ILE A 162 3.64 7.79 10.77
N TRP A 163 3.00 8.72 10.06
CA TRP A 163 3.33 10.14 10.16
C TRP A 163 3.20 10.65 11.59
N LEU A 164 2.07 10.42 12.24
CA LEU A 164 1.79 10.86 13.62
C LEU A 164 2.72 10.20 14.65
N SER A 165 3.01 8.90 14.52
CA SER A 165 3.85 8.17 15.47
C SER A 165 5.33 8.54 15.40
N PHE A 166 5.81 8.91 14.21
CA PHE A 166 7.25 9.01 13.94
C PHE A 166 7.72 10.41 13.51
N CYS A 167 6.82 11.39 13.34
CA CYS A 167 7.18 12.77 12.98
C CYS A 167 6.80 13.77 14.07
N ASN A 168 7.68 14.74 14.34
CA ASN A 168 7.38 15.87 15.23
C ASN A 168 6.72 17.01 14.43
N LEU A 169 5.61 17.54 14.94
CA LEU A 169 5.01 18.82 14.52
C LEU A 169 5.30 19.84 15.64
N PRO A 170 5.65 21.13 15.38
CA PRO A 170 5.76 21.89 14.13
C PRO A 170 7.24 22.21 13.73
N GLY A 171 7.54 22.21 12.42
CA GLY A 171 8.89 22.44 11.85
C GLY A 171 9.55 21.20 11.22
N TYR A 172 8.88 20.05 11.33
CA TYR A 172 9.03 18.79 10.59
C TYR A 172 10.45 18.17 10.54
N LYS A 173 10.86 17.60 11.68
CA LYS A 173 11.91 16.56 11.75
C LYS A 173 11.28 15.24 12.18
N PHE A 174 11.72 14.13 11.60
CA PHE A 174 11.36 12.81 12.10
C PHE A 174 11.90 12.60 13.52
N LYS A 175 11.07 12.03 14.40
CA LYS A 175 11.43 11.69 15.78
C LYS A 175 12.36 10.49 15.83
N SER A 176 12.06 9.46 15.05
CA SER A 176 12.82 8.20 14.99
C SER A 176 12.45 7.39 13.76
N ILE A 177 13.39 6.57 13.27
CA ILE A 177 13.12 5.63 12.17
C ILE A 177 12.27 4.47 12.69
N PRO A 178 11.15 4.11 12.05
CA PRO A 178 10.34 2.97 12.46
C PRO A 178 11.13 1.67 12.35
N LYS A 179 11.04 0.82 13.37
CA LYS A 179 11.52 -0.57 13.33
C LYS A 179 10.38 -1.54 13.03
N VAL A 180 10.72 -2.70 12.48
CA VAL A 180 9.79 -3.81 12.16
C VAL A 180 8.86 -4.10 13.33
N ILE A 181 9.41 -4.31 14.52
CA ILE A 181 8.65 -4.60 15.74
C ILE A 181 7.63 -3.51 16.08
N ASN A 182 7.99 -2.23 15.89
CA ASN A 182 7.09 -1.13 16.19
C ASN A 182 5.91 -1.08 15.21
N ILE A 183 6.13 -1.50 13.96
CA ILE A 183 5.06 -1.62 12.97
C ILE A 183 4.16 -2.79 13.33
N ILE A 184 4.72 -4.01 13.43
CA ILE A 184 3.97 -5.25 13.66
C ILE A 184 3.09 -5.15 14.91
N ASP A 185 3.66 -4.74 16.04
CA ASP A 185 2.97 -4.81 17.33
C ASP A 185 1.93 -3.72 17.53
N LYS A 186 2.13 -2.54 16.94
CA LYS A 186 1.33 -1.34 17.26
C LYS A 186 0.45 -0.85 16.13
N HIS A 187 0.83 -1.10 14.88
CA HIS A 187 0.24 -0.43 13.73
C HIS A 187 -0.08 -1.38 12.56
N GLY A 188 0.42 -2.61 12.59
CA GLY A 188 0.35 -3.57 11.50
C GLY A 188 -0.76 -4.60 11.65
N ILE A 189 -1.48 -4.80 10.56
CA ILE A 189 -2.22 -6.05 10.32
C ILE A 189 -1.52 -6.84 9.23
N THR A 190 -1.66 -8.17 9.22
CA THR A 190 -1.06 -8.97 8.13
C THR A 190 -1.78 -8.70 6.80
N LEU A 191 -1.12 -8.94 5.67
CA LEU A 191 -1.77 -8.85 4.35
C LEU A 191 -3.03 -9.74 4.27
N HIS A 192 -2.96 -10.93 4.85
CA HIS A 192 -4.11 -11.83 4.95
C HIS A 192 -5.27 -11.22 5.73
N GLU A 193 -5.00 -10.62 6.89
CA GLU A 193 -6.04 -9.93 7.65
C GLU A 193 -6.66 -8.80 6.84
N PHE A 194 -5.83 -8.02 6.15
CA PHE A 194 -6.27 -6.91 5.31
C PHE A 194 -7.16 -7.34 4.14
N LEU A 195 -6.77 -8.39 3.40
CA LEU A 195 -7.50 -8.84 2.22
C LEU A 195 -8.73 -9.71 2.56
N CYS A 196 -8.71 -10.42 3.70
CA CYS A 196 -9.67 -11.50 3.93
C CYS A 196 -10.54 -11.35 5.17
N LYS A 197 -10.11 -10.60 6.20
CA LYS A 197 -11.00 -10.34 7.34
C LYS A 197 -11.94 -9.19 7.00
N ARG A 198 -12.98 -9.48 6.20
CA ARG A 198 -14.15 -8.58 5.99
C ARG A 198 -14.84 -8.14 7.29
N LYS A 199 -14.55 -8.84 8.40
CA LYS A 199 -15.05 -8.53 9.74
C LYS A 199 -14.35 -7.37 10.42
N ILE A 200 -13.18 -6.89 9.95
CA ILE A 200 -12.65 -5.62 10.43
C ILE A 200 -13.53 -4.56 9.80
N PRO A 201 -14.41 -3.90 10.57
CA PRO A 201 -15.21 -2.87 9.98
C PRO A 201 -14.26 -1.82 9.41
N ILE A 202 -14.48 -1.35 8.18
CA ILE A 202 -13.65 -0.30 7.60
C ILE A 202 -13.54 0.91 8.53
N TRP A 203 -14.58 1.14 9.33
CA TRP A 203 -14.54 2.12 10.41
C TRP A 203 -13.53 1.75 11.49
N ALA A 204 -13.35 0.51 11.93
CA ALA A 204 -12.30 0.16 12.89
C ALA A 204 -10.89 0.40 12.33
N PHE A 205 -10.71 0.20 11.02
CA PHE A 205 -9.49 0.58 10.32
C PHE A 205 -9.34 2.12 10.19
N LEU A 206 -10.46 2.85 10.19
CA LEU A 206 -10.51 4.31 10.04
C LEU A 206 -10.65 5.11 11.36
N ALA A 207 -11.11 4.49 12.45
CA ALA A 207 -11.66 5.11 13.67
C ALA A 207 -10.61 5.42 14.73
N PHE A 208 -9.37 5.69 14.33
CA PHE A 208 -8.32 6.15 15.24
C PHE A 208 -8.38 7.65 15.52
N ASP A 209 -9.27 8.37 14.83
CA ASP A 209 -9.67 9.69 15.27
C ASP A 209 -10.78 9.54 16.32
N ASN A 210 -10.59 10.08 17.52
CA ASN A 210 -11.60 10.15 18.59
C ASN A 210 -12.83 10.99 18.21
N SER A 211 -12.98 11.34 16.93
CA SER A 211 -14.13 12.03 16.38
C SER A 211 -15.43 11.25 16.54
N ASP A 212 -16.49 12.04 16.70
CA ASP A 212 -17.89 11.67 16.75
C ASP A 212 -18.25 10.53 15.75
N PRO A 213 -18.94 9.46 16.19
CA PRO A 213 -19.44 8.39 15.31
C PRO A 213 -20.17 8.88 14.04
N ASP A 214 -20.89 9.99 14.10
CA ASP A 214 -21.56 10.57 12.93
C ASP A 214 -20.60 11.26 11.96
N TYR A 215 -19.51 11.83 12.47
CA TYR A 215 -18.40 12.31 11.64
C TYR A 215 -17.72 11.13 10.94
N ARG A 216 -17.44 10.05 11.67
CA ARG A 216 -16.87 8.82 11.09
C ARG A 216 -17.76 8.28 9.98
N ARG A 217 -19.07 8.16 10.22
CA ARG A 217 -20.02 7.66 9.22
C ARG A 217 -20.04 8.53 7.95
N ARG A 218 -20.06 9.86 8.09
CA ARG A 218 -19.99 10.80 6.94
C ARG A 218 -18.66 10.74 6.20
N PHE A 219 -17.55 10.53 6.92
CA PHE A 219 -16.22 10.41 6.34
C PHE A 219 -16.08 9.12 5.52
N LEU A 220 -16.64 8.01 6.01
CA LEU A 220 -16.60 6.70 5.33
C LEU A 220 -17.23 6.71 3.95
N TYR A 221 -18.39 7.36 3.78
CA TYR A 221 -19.07 7.43 2.49
C TYR A 221 -18.22 8.06 1.40
N ARG A 222 -17.24 8.91 1.75
CA ARG A 222 -16.35 9.53 0.76
C ARG A 222 -15.36 8.54 0.14
N TYR A 223 -15.07 7.42 0.80
CA TYR A 223 -14.09 6.43 0.32
C TYR A 223 -14.74 5.25 -0.40
N PHE A 224 -16.07 5.21 -0.48
CA PHE A 224 -16.79 4.18 -1.20
C PHE A 224 -17.02 4.61 -2.64
N TYR A 225 -16.74 3.67 -3.55
CA TYR A 225 -16.99 3.78 -4.97
C TYR A 225 -18.04 2.76 -5.38
N ASP A 226 -18.98 3.17 -6.20
CA ASP A 226 -19.83 2.27 -6.95
C ASP A 226 -19.04 1.55 -8.04
N GLU A 227 -19.50 0.36 -8.43
CA GLU A 227 -18.91 -0.41 -9.53
C GLU A 227 -18.80 0.40 -10.83
N ASN A 228 -19.78 1.25 -11.11
CA ASN A 228 -19.81 2.12 -12.30
C ASN A 228 -18.86 3.33 -12.19
N GLU A 229 -18.38 3.64 -10.98
CA GLU A 229 -17.36 4.66 -10.74
C GLU A 229 -15.95 4.07 -10.80
N LEU A 230 -15.83 2.75 -10.95
CA LEU A 230 -14.54 2.13 -11.14
C LEU A 230 -13.96 2.57 -12.49
N PRO A 231 -12.69 2.95 -12.51
CA PRO A 231 -12.05 3.41 -13.73
C PRO A 231 -12.10 2.37 -14.85
N GLU A 232 -12.60 2.75 -16.02
CA GLU A 232 -12.60 1.89 -17.21
C GLU A 232 -11.19 1.58 -17.70
N ILE A 233 -11.00 0.37 -18.21
CA ILE A 233 -9.70 -0.17 -18.65
C ILE A 233 -9.07 0.70 -19.74
N ASP A 234 -9.88 1.14 -20.71
CA ASP A 234 -9.39 1.88 -21.87
C ASP A 234 -8.99 3.31 -21.53
N TYR A 235 -9.68 3.94 -20.57
CA TYR A 235 -9.32 5.27 -20.08
C TYR A 235 -7.91 5.27 -19.49
N TRP A 236 -7.51 4.24 -18.73
CA TRP A 236 -6.18 4.21 -18.10
C TRP A 236 -5.05 3.88 -19.05
N ARG A 237 -5.32 3.08 -20.08
CA ARG A 237 -4.37 2.93 -21.19
C ARG A 237 -4.21 4.23 -21.97
N GLN A 238 -5.18 5.15 -21.91
CA GLN A 238 -5.18 6.40 -22.65
C GLN A 238 -4.72 7.62 -21.87
N ILE A 239 -4.48 7.53 -20.54
CA ILE A 239 -3.84 8.60 -19.77
C ILE A 239 -2.37 8.71 -20.21
N ASP A 240 -2.20 9.31 -21.39
CA ASP A 240 -1.04 10.03 -21.82
C ASP A 240 -1.06 11.37 -21.09
N LEU A 241 0.11 11.97 -20.86
CA LEU A 241 0.22 13.33 -20.31
C LEU A 241 -0.56 14.38 -21.13
N ALA A 242 -1.02 14.02 -22.33
CA ALA A 242 -1.89 14.82 -23.18
C ALA A 242 -3.30 15.05 -22.62
N ASP A 243 -3.85 14.22 -21.72
CA ASP A 243 -5.19 14.48 -21.17
C ASP A 243 -5.19 15.61 -20.11
N PHE A 244 -4.02 15.95 -19.57
CA PHE A 244 -3.82 17.19 -18.81
C PHE A 244 -3.65 18.42 -19.72
N SER A 245 -3.55 18.24 -21.04
CA SER A 245 -3.30 19.33 -21.98
C SER A 245 -4.55 20.15 -22.32
N ASN A 246 -5.74 19.64 -21.99
CA ASN A 246 -7.04 20.23 -22.32
C ASN A 246 -7.63 21.14 -21.25
N PHE A 247 -6.95 21.33 -20.12
CA PHE A 247 -7.30 22.38 -19.17
C PHE A 247 -6.10 23.31 -18.98
N LYS A 248 -6.31 24.58 -19.34
CA LYS A 248 -5.56 25.79 -18.94
C LYS A 248 -4.49 26.35 -19.87
N SER A 249 -4.47 27.68 -19.87
CA SER A 249 -3.60 28.57 -20.65
C SER A 249 -2.12 28.41 -20.29
N GLY A 250 -1.22 28.72 -21.24
CA GLY A 250 0.21 28.39 -21.19
C GLY A 250 1.03 28.90 -20.00
N ARG A 251 0.51 29.81 -19.16
CA ARG A 251 1.17 30.22 -17.90
C ARG A 251 0.93 29.25 -16.75
N GLU A 252 -0.25 28.64 -16.66
CA GLU A 252 -0.57 27.64 -15.61
C GLU A 252 0.17 26.32 -15.84
N ARG A 253 0.43 25.94 -17.11
CA ARG A 253 1.22 24.76 -17.51
C ARG A 253 2.60 24.67 -16.85
N SER A 254 3.35 25.78 -16.80
CA SER A 254 4.71 25.78 -16.21
C SER A 254 4.71 25.58 -14.69
N SER A 255 3.61 25.95 -14.04
CA SER A 255 3.42 25.80 -12.59
C SER A 255 2.86 24.43 -12.21
N GLU A 256 1.99 23.83 -13.03
CA GLU A 256 1.42 22.50 -12.81
C GLU A 256 2.39 21.37 -13.19
N LEU A 257 3.16 21.50 -14.28
CA LEU A 257 4.23 20.54 -14.63
C LEU A 257 5.32 20.47 -13.53
N ASN A 258 5.63 21.59 -12.89
CA ASN A 258 6.55 21.62 -11.74
C ASN A 258 5.91 21.11 -10.44
N ARG A 259 4.58 21.20 -10.27
CA ARG A 259 3.85 20.64 -9.12
C ARG A 259 3.69 19.12 -9.21
N ASN A 260 3.54 18.59 -10.43
CA ASN A 260 3.27 17.17 -10.65
C ASN A 260 4.50 16.27 -10.55
N GLN A 261 5.73 16.81 -10.63
CA GLN A 261 6.95 16.00 -10.54
C GLN A 261 7.15 15.30 -9.17
N TYR A 262 6.40 15.73 -8.15
CA TYR A 262 6.45 15.15 -6.81
C TYR A 262 5.12 14.51 -6.38
N GLU A 263 4.15 14.38 -7.28
CA GLU A 263 2.89 13.73 -6.95
C GLU A 263 3.08 12.21 -6.85
N PHE A 264 2.46 11.57 -5.86
CA PHE A 264 2.34 10.11 -5.84
C PHE A 264 1.65 9.68 -7.13
N ASN A 265 2.29 8.80 -7.90
CA ASN A 265 1.78 8.37 -9.18
C ASN A 265 1.88 6.85 -9.28
N PRO A 266 0.77 6.13 -9.07
CA PRO A 266 0.77 4.67 -9.03
C PRO A 266 1.19 4.10 -10.38
N CYS A 267 2.12 3.15 -10.37
CA CYS A 267 2.47 2.37 -11.56
C CYS A 267 1.42 1.29 -11.81
N PHE A 268 0.88 0.70 -10.74
CA PHE A 268 -0.06 -0.40 -10.83
C PHE A 268 -1.40 -0.04 -10.23
N ARG A 269 -2.46 -0.60 -10.81
CA ARG A 269 -3.77 -0.68 -10.17
C ARG A 269 -4.27 -2.10 -10.12
N LEU A 270 -4.77 -2.48 -8.96
CA LEU A 270 -5.33 -3.79 -8.68
C LEU A 270 -6.79 -3.60 -8.23
N ILE A 271 -7.72 -4.30 -8.86
CA ILE A 271 -9.07 -4.49 -8.34
C ILE A 271 -9.10 -5.90 -7.76
N VAL A 272 -9.46 -6.02 -6.49
CA VAL A 272 -9.68 -7.30 -5.82
C VAL A 272 -11.12 -7.39 -5.40
N ASP A 273 -11.84 -8.27 -6.08
CA ASP A 273 -13.15 -8.74 -5.71
C ASP A 273 -13.02 -10.19 -5.23
N PRO A 274 -12.81 -10.40 -3.91
CA PRO A 274 -12.89 -11.75 -3.37
C PRO A 274 -14.38 -12.12 -3.46
N GLU A 275 -14.74 -13.12 -4.27
CA GLU A 275 -16.09 -13.71 -4.24
C GLU A 275 -16.34 -14.34 -2.86
#